data_AF-A0A973GSS0-F1
#
_entry.id   AF-A0A973GSS0-F1
#
_cell.length_a   1.000
_cell.length_b   1.000
_cell.length_c   1.000
_cell.angle_alpha   90.00
_cell.angle_beta   90.00
_cell.angle_gamma   90.00
#
_symmetry.space_group_name_H-M   'P 1'
#
loop_
_entity.id
_entity.type
_entity.pdbx_description
1 polymer ?
#
loop_
_entity_poly.entity_id
_entity_poly.type
_entity_poly.pdbx_seq_one_letter_code
_entity_poly.pdbx_strand_id
1 'polypeptide(L)'
;MTLGAKILVIAAVLCLIVWGVFLATGAQPLFKTGSLQVIYGEHEDFFIDAEVYRKARNHTYYILHLPRARSAYRWWAIDFNDMTIAVGGTPHSLGPRKYLLRGDHGGIKIDDSAKMGDWFWHFDDSGAAFSGNGFTCSVRKITNK
;
A
#
# COMPACT_ATOMS: atom_id res chain seq x y z
N MET A 1 -39.89 -16.14 -25.38
CA MET A 1 -38.64 -16.63 -24.73
C MET A 1 -38.86 -18.04 -24.23
N THR A 2 -38.00 -18.99 -24.65
CA THR A 2 -38.03 -20.37 -24.16
C THR A 2 -37.59 -20.44 -22.69
N LEU A 3 -38.01 -21.48 -21.96
CA LEU A 3 -37.62 -21.68 -20.57
C LEU A 3 -36.09 -21.69 -20.39
N GLY A 4 -35.37 -22.31 -21.33
CA GLY A 4 -33.91 -22.31 -21.36
C GLY A 4 -33.28 -20.92 -21.52
N ALA A 5 -33.89 -20.04 -22.33
CA ALA A 5 -33.42 -18.65 -22.47
C ALA A 5 -33.58 -17.84 -21.18
N LYS A 6 -34.64 -18.06 -20.41
CA LYS A 6 -34.84 -17.38 -19.11
C LYS A 6 -33.79 -17.82 -18.08
N ILE A 7 -33.48 -19.12 -18.03
CA ILE A 7 -32.45 -19.67 -17.12
C ILE A 7 -31.07 -19.09 -17.45
N LEU A 8 -30.71 -19.04 -18.74
CA LEU A 8 -29.43 -18.46 -19.18
C LEU A 8 -29.30 -16.98 -18.81
N VAL A 9 -30.35 -16.18 -19.01
CA VAL A 9 -30.33 -14.76 -18.64
C VAL A 9 -30.17 -14.58 -17.14
N ILE A 10 -30.90 -15.36 -16.33
CA ILE A 10 -30.79 -15.30 -14.86
C ILE A 10 -29.38 -15.68 -14.40
N ALA A 11 -28.81 -16.76 -14.95
CA ALA A 11 -27.45 -17.19 -14.64
C ALA A 11 -26.40 -16.14 -15.02
N ALA A 12 -26.54 -15.49 -16.19
CA ALA A 12 -25.65 -14.42 -16.62
C ALA A 12 -25.71 -13.21 -15.68
N VAL A 13 -26.92 -12.80 -15.27
CA VAL A 13 -27.11 -11.70 -14.31
C VAL A 13 -26.50 -12.04 -12.95
N LEU A 14 -26.72 -13.25 -12.44
CA LEU A 14 -26.11 -13.73 -11.20
C LEU A 14 -24.57 -13.70 -11.27
N CYS A 15 -24.00 -14.15 -12.39
CA CYS A 15 -22.56 -14.14 -12.59
C CYS A 15 -22.01 -12.70 -12.57
N LEU A 16 -22.69 -11.75 -13.22
CA LEU A 16 -22.32 -10.34 -13.18
C LEU A 16 -22.45 -9.73 -11.77
N ILE A 17 -23.47 -10.10 -11.00
CA ILE A 17 -23.63 -9.62 -9.62
C ILE A 17 -22.50 -10.16 -8.74
N VAL A 18 -22.22 -11.47 -8.79
CA VAL A 18 -21.13 -12.09 -8.02
C VAL A 18 -19.78 -11.46 -8.38
N TRP A 19 -19.53 -11.25 -9.68
CA TRP A 19 -18.31 -10.59 -10.14
C TRP A 19 -18.23 -9.13 -9.71
N GLY A 20 -19.34 -8.39 -9.78
CA GLY A 20 -19.43 -7.02 -9.28
C GLY A 20 -19.18 -6.91 -7.78
N VAL A 21 -19.73 -7.84 -6.98
CA VAL A 21 -19.47 -7.93 -5.54
C VAL A 21 -18.01 -8.30 -5.27
N PHE A 22 -17.44 -9.25 -6.01
CA PHE A 22 -16.03 -9.60 -5.89
C PHE A 22 -15.11 -8.41 -6.19
N LEU A 23 -15.38 -7.65 -7.25
CA LEU A 23 -14.63 -6.43 -7.55
C LEU A 23 -14.82 -5.36 -6.46
N ALA A 24 -16.06 -5.15 -5.99
CA ALA A 24 -16.38 -4.14 -4.98
C ALA A 24 -15.84 -4.45 -3.58
N THR A 25 -15.62 -5.73 -3.26
CA THR A 25 -15.17 -6.19 -1.93
C THR A 25 -13.74 -6.71 -1.92
N GLY A 26 -13.24 -7.16 -3.07
CA GLY A 26 -11.91 -7.72 -3.26
C GLY A 26 -10.85 -6.70 -3.66
N ALA A 27 -11.23 -5.56 -4.27
CA ALA A 27 -10.29 -4.50 -4.58
C ALA A 27 -10.36 -3.37 -3.54
N GLN A 28 -9.21 -2.96 -3.03
CA GLN A 28 -9.05 -1.82 -2.13
C GLN A 28 -8.41 -0.66 -2.91
N PRO A 29 -9.19 0.32 -3.39
CA PRO A 29 -8.65 1.42 -4.16
C PRO A 29 -7.73 2.29 -3.30
N LEU A 30 -6.66 2.76 -3.95
CA LEU A 30 -5.64 3.62 -3.39
C LEU A 30 -5.78 5.03 -3.94
N PHE A 31 -5.75 6.01 -3.05
CA PHE A 31 -5.82 7.43 -3.40
C PHE A 31 -4.52 8.12 -3.06
N LYS A 32 -3.97 8.90 -4.00
CA LYS A 32 -2.80 9.74 -3.73
C LYS A 32 -3.17 10.78 -2.66
N THR A 33 -2.28 11.00 -1.70
CA THR A 33 -2.50 11.90 -0.56
C THR A 33 -1.23 12.70 -0.27
N GLY A 34 -1.40 13.94 0.19
CA GLY A 34 -0.31 14.78 0.72
C GLY A 34 -0.32 14.86 2.25
N SER A 35 -0.86 13.84 2.93
CA SER A 35 -0.93 13.81 4.41
C SER A 35 0.36 13.39 5.10
N LEU A 36 1.32 12.83 4.34
CA LEU A 36 2.63 12.47 4.84
C LEU A 36 3.71 13.17 4.01
N GLN A 37 4.77 13.60 4.68
CA GLN A 37 6.04 13.97 4.08
C GLN A 37 6.97 12.77 4.19
N VAL A 38 7.61 12.38 3.10
CA VAL A 38 8.53 11.23 3.07
C VAL A 38 9.87 11.70 2.54
N ILE A 39 10.91 11.42 3.30
CA ILE A 39 12.31 11.62 2.91
C ILE A 39 12.96 10.26 2.96
N TYR A 40 13.59 9.85 1.87
CA TYR A 40 14.29 8.57 1.79
C TYR A 40 15.66 8.77 1.18
N GLY A 41 16.57 7.86 1.47
CA GLY A 41 17.92 7.89 0.95
C GLY A 41 18.50 6.51 0.78
N GLU A 42 19.39 6.40 -0.20
CA GLU A 42 20.26 5.24 -0.38
C GLU A 42 21.69 5.75 -0.52
N HIS A 43 22.60 5.19 0.27
CA HIS A 43 23.99 5.66 0.36
C HIS A 43 24.05 7.14 0.78
N GLU A 44 24.56 8.03 -0.07
CA GLU A 44 24.78 9.45 0.23
C GLU A 44 23.66 10.37 -0.29
N ASP A 45 22.76 9.85 -1.13
CA ASP A 45 21.72 10.65 -1.77
C ASP A 45 20.39 10.60 -1.00
N PHE A 46 19.76 11.76 -0.82
CA PHE A 46 18.45 11.91 -0.20
C PHE A 46 17.43 12.53 -1.16
N PHE A 47 16.19 12.04 -1.10
CA PHE A 47 15.11 12.40 -2.00
C PHE A 47 13.81 12.69 -1.22
N ILE A 48 13.00 13.61 -1.77
CA ILE A 48 11.70 14.04 -1.23
C ILE A 48 10.59 13.99 -2.30
N ASP A 49 10.73 13.10 -3.27
CA ASP A 49 9.83 12.96 -4.42
C ASP A 49 8.88 11.75 -4.30
N ALA A 50 8.77 11.19 -3.10
CA ALA A 50 7.92 10.05 -2.82
C ALA A 50 6.44 10.35 -3.06
N GLU A 51 5.74 9.41 -3.66
CA GLU A 51 4.28 9.48 -3.76
C GLU A 51 3.64 8.65 -2.66
N VAL A 52 2.69 9.26 -1.95
CA VAL A 52 1.99 8.60 -0.86
C VAL A 52 0.57 8.28 -1.30
N TYR A 53 0.18 7.04 -1.07
CA TYR A 53 -1.15 6.53 -1.36
C TYR A 53 -1.80 6.04 -0.06
N ARG A 54 -3.11 6.21 0.07
CA ARG A 54 -3.89 5.75 1.22
C ARG A 54 -5.02 4.86 0.75
N LYS A 55 -5.35 3.83 1.54
CA LYS A 55 -6.54 3.01 1.29
C LYS A 55 -7.80 3.86 1.45
N ALA A 56 -8.80 3.63 0.59
CA ALA A 56 -10.09 4.32 0.65
C ALA A 56 -10.79 4.22 2.01
N ARG A 57 -10.74 3.04 2.63
CA ARG A 57 -11.48 2.68 3.84
C ARG A 57 -10.61 2.56 5.09
N ASN A 58 -9.29 2.70 4.96
CA ASN A 58 -8.36 2.63 6.08
C ASN A 58 -7.49 3.89 6.04
N HIS A 59 -7.65 4.74 7.06
CA HIS A 59 -6.97 6.03 7.15
C HIS A 59 -5.60 5.97 7.82
N THR A 60 -5.23 4.83 8.42
CA THR A 60 -3.94 4.64 9.11
C THR A 60 -2.95 3.87 8.25
N TYR A 61 -3.42 3.24 7.17
CA TYR A 61 -2.63 2.47 6.23
C TYR A 61 -2.25 3.27 4.99
N TYR A 62 -0.94 3.35 4.75
CA TYR A 62 -0.33 4.09 3.67
C TYR A 62 0.58 3.20 2.83
N ILE A 63 0.66 3.50 1.54
CA ILE A 63 1.61 2.91 0.61
C ILE A 63 2.48 4.02 0.06
N LEU A 64 3.78 3.84 0.12
CA LEU A 64 4.77 4.78 -0.37
C LEU A 64 5.34 4.25 -1.68
N HIS A 65 5.49 5.14 -2.66
CA HIS A 65 6.22 4.91 -3.90
C HIS A 65 7.46 5.80 -3.90
N LEU A 66 8.64 5.18 -3.93
CA LEU A 66 9.94 5.84 -3.85
C LEU A 66 10.63 5.70 -5.22
N PRO A 67 10.40 6.64 -6.16
CA PRO A 67 10.75 6.45 -7.57
C PRO A 67 12.25 6.25 -7.82
N ARG A 68 13.12 6.85 -6.98
CA ARG A 68 14.58 6.78 -7.11
C ARG A 68 15.22 5.67 -6.29
N ALA A 69 14.46 4.97 -5.46
CA ALA A 69 14.97 3.82 -4.72
C ALA A 69 15.22 2.63 -5.66
N ARG A 70 16.11 1.72 -5.25
CA ARG A 70 16.32 0.42 -5.92
C ARG A 70 14.98 -0.31 -6.04
N SER A 71 14.85 -1.15 -7.07
CA SER A 71 13.60 -1.86 -7.38
C SER A 71 13.01 -2.60 -6.16
N ALA A 72 13.86 -3.16 -5.30
CA ALA A 72 13.47 -3.86 -4.08
C ALA A 72 12.85 -2.96 -3.00
N TYR A 73 13.15 -1.65 -2.99
CA TYR A 73 12.69 -0.68 -1.98
C TYR A 73 11.81 0.41 -2.57
N ARG A 74 11.32 0.20 -3.80
CA ARG A 74 10.49 1.18 -4.50
C ARG A 74 9.10 1.33 -3.89
N TRP A 75 8.63 0.30 -3.21
CA TRP A 75 7.30 0.27 -2.63
C TRP A 75 7.38 -0.13 -1.16
N TRP A 76 6.64 0.58 -0.33
CA TRP A 76 6.55 0.32 1.10
C TRP A 76 5.12 0.47 1.58
N ALA A 77 4.74 -0.31 2.57
CA ALA A 77 3.48 -0.16 3.28
C ALA A 77 3.76 0.19 4.75
N ILE A 78 2.97 1.13 5.27
CA ILE A 78 3.06 1.58 6.66
C ILE A 78 1.64 1.60 7.23
N ASP A 79 1.42 0.90 8.34
CA ASP A 79 0.22 1.04 9.14
C ASP A 79 0.57 1.67 10.49
N PHE A 80 0.11 2.90 10.70
CA PHE A 80 0.32 3.62 11.96
C PHE A 80 -0.52 3.09 13.11
N ASN A 81 -1.62 2.37 12.84
CA ASN A 81 -2.44 1.77 13.89
C ASN A 81 -1.78 0.52 14.46
N ASP A 82 -1.33 -0.35 13.55
CA ASP A 82 -0.71 -1.63 13.93
C ASP A 82 0.80 -1.48 14.19
N MET A 83 1.36 -0.28 13.99
CA MET A 83 2.80 0.03 14.06
C MET A 83 3.63 -0.94 13.22
N THR A 84 3.23 -1.11 11.96
CA THR A 84 3.90 -2.04 11.04
C THR A 84 4.49 -1.32 9.84
N ILE A 85 5.66 -1.79 9.42
CA ILE A 85 6.31 -1.39 8.18
C ILE A 85 6.54 -2.66 7.37
N ALA A 86 6.28 -2.59 6.07
CA ALA A 86 6.46 -3.71 5.18
C ALA A 86 7.09 -3.26 3.87
N VAL A 87 8.05 -4.03 3.36
CA VAL A 87 8.58 -3.87 2.01
C VAL A 87 7.51 -4.31 1.04
N GLY A 88 7.01 -3.38 0.24
CA GLY A 88 5.82 -3.57 -0.57
C GLY A 88 6.06 -4.10 -1.97
N GLY A 89 5.04 -4.79 -2.50
CA GLY A 89 4.93 -5.07 -3.93
C GLY A 89 4.35 -3.89 -4.70
N THR A 90 4.55 -3.88 -6.02
CA THR A 90 3.90 -2.87 -6.88
C THR A 90 2.38 -3.08 -6.82
N PRO A 91 1.58 -2.06 -6.43
CA PRO A 91 0.13 -2.18 -6.44
C PRO A 91 -0.43 -2.46 -7.83
N HIS A 92 -1.56 -3.16 -7.89
CA HIS A 92 -2.27 -3.38 -9.14
C HIS A 92 -2.80 -2.07 -9.69
N SER A 93 -2.94 -1.99 -11.01
CA SER A 93 -3.40 -0.79 -11.71
C SER A 93 -4.51 -1.11 -12.70
N LEU A 94 -5.52 -0.24 -12.75
CA LEU A 94 -6.57 -0.23 -13.78
C LEU A 94 -6.69 1.21 -14.31
N GLY A 95 -6.06 1.45 -15.46
CA GLY A 95 -5.84 2.82 -15.96
C GLY A 95 -5.02 3.66 -14.96
N PRO A 96 -5.43 4.89 -14.62
CA PRO A 96 -4.70 5.72 -13.66
C PRO A 96 -4.93 5.34 -12.19
N ARG A 97 -5.83 4.40 -11.90
CA ARG A 97 -6.21 4.01 -10.53
C ARG A 97 -5.36 2.84 -10.05
N LYS A 98 -4.76 2.98 -8.87
CA LYS A 98 -4.05 1.91 -8.18
C LYS A 98 -4.96 1.25 -7.13
N TYR A 99 -4.77 -0.04 -6.89
CA TYR A 99 -5.51 -0.79 -5.89
C TYR A 99 -4.68 -1.95 -5.33
N LEU A 100 -5.03 -2.39 -4.13
CA LEU A 100 -4.58 -3.67 -3.57
C LEU A 100 -5.70 -4.70 -3.64
N LEU A 101 -5.35 -5.97 -3.71
CA LEU A 101 -6.32 -7.05 -3.52
C LEU A 101 -6.54 -7.32 -2.03
N ARG A 102 -7.73 -7.79 -1.67
CA ARG A 102 -8.06 -8.15 -0.29
C ARG A 102 -7.19 -9.34 0.14
N GLY A 103 -6.53 -9.20 1.29
CA GLY A 103 -5.53 -10.16 1.77
C GLY A 103 -4.10 -9.79 1.39
N ASP A 104 -3.92 -8.83 0.48
CA ASP A 104 -2.62 -8.22 0.24
C ASP A 104 -2.32 -7.25 1.40
N HIS A 105 -1.32 -7.61 2.19
CA HIS A 105 -0.77 -6.77 3.24
C HIS A 105 0.14 -5.67 2.68
N GLY A 106 0.17 -5.52 1.35
CA GLY A 106 0.94 -4.53 0.63
C GLY A 106 2.44 -4.67 0.85
N GLY A 107 2.90 -5.86 1.24
CA GLY A 107 4.31 -6.15 1.48
C GLY A 107 4.60 -7.28 2.49
N ILE A 108 5.89 -7.55 2.65
CA ILE A 108 6.46 -8.41 3.70
C ILE A 108 6.83 -7.53 4.89
N LYS A 109 6.27 -7.80 6.06
CA LYS A 109 6.60 -7.06 7.29
C LYS A 109 8.08 -7.19 7.60
N ILE A 110 8.71 -6.06 7.93
CA ILE A 110 10.01 -6.10 8.61
C ILE A 110 9.73 -6.50 10.06
N ASP A 111 10.31 -7.61 10.51
CA ASP A 111 10.06 -8.18 11.84
C ASP A 111 11.04 -7.59 12.85
N ASP A 112 10.54 -7.20 14.02
CA ASP A 112 11.33 -6.73 15.17
C ASP A 112 12.27 -7.84 15.71
N SER A 113 11.88 -9.11 15.48
CA SER A 113 12.54 -10.28 16.05
C SER A 113 13.68 -10.88 15.20
N ALA A 114 14.09 -10.22 14.11
CA ALA A 114 15.20 -10.71 13.30
C ALA A 114 16.53 -10.58 14.06
N LYS A 115 17.12 -11.72 14.41
CA LYS A 115 18.51 -11.84 14.90
C LYS A 115 19.45 -11.02 14.00
N MET A 116 20.02 -9.94 14.53
CA MET A 116 21.17 -9.17 14.01
C MET A 116 21.22 -8.98 12.48
N GLY A 117 20.79 -7.82 11.95
CA GLY A 117 21.39 -7.34 10.70
C GLY A 117 20.64 -6.29 9.88
N ASP A 118 19.36 -6.51 9.56
CA ASP A 118 18.91 -5.97 8.27
C ASP A 118 18.01 -4.74 8.33
N TRP A 119 17.23 -4.55 9.40
CA TRP A 119 16.27 -3.43 9.49
C TRP A 119 16.06 -2.92 10.92
N PHE A 120 16.06 -1.60 11.07
CA PHE A 120 15.68 -0.86 12.26
C PHE A 120 14.47 0.00 11.92
N TRP A 121 13.53 0.13 12.84
CA TRP A 121 12.39 1.01 12.68
C TRP A 121 11.89 1.55 14.00
N HIS A 122 11.18 2.67 13.93
CA HIS A 122 10.62 3.36 15.08
C HIS A 122 9.35 4.09 14.67
N PHE A 123 8.38 4.12 15.58
CA PHE A 123 7.16 4.91 15.45
C PHE A 123 7.07 5.90 16.60
N ASP A 124 6.56 7.09 16.31
CA ASP A 124 6.10 8.04 17.31
C ASP A 124 4.79 8.71 16.86
N ASP A 125 4.31 9.64 17.68
CA ASP A 125 3.09 10.39 17.39
C ASP A 125 3.20 11.18 16.08
N SER A 126 4.40 11.65 15.74
CA SER A 126 4.69 12.47 14.58
C SER A 126 4.91 11.68 13.30
N GLY A 127 5.23 10.39 13.36
CA GLY A 127 5.61 9.63 12.18
C GLY A 127 6.23 8.27 12.44
N ALA A 128 6.98 7.81 11.45
CA ALA A 128 7.74 6.57 11.48
C ALA A 128 9.08 6.78 10.77
N ALA A 129 10.13 6.09 11.21
CA ALA A 129 11.41 6.06 10.53
C ALA A 129 11.91 4.63 10.48
N PHE A 130 12.61 4.26 9.41
CA PHE A 130 13.17 2.94 9.24
C PHE A 130 14.39 2.95 8.33
N SER A 131 15.35 2.08 8.62
CA SER A 131 16.61 1.98 7.89
C SER A 131 17.14 0.56 7.93
N GLY A 132 17.96 0.22 6.94
CA GLY A 132 18.41 -1.14 6.74
C GLY A 132 19.04 -1.33 5.38
N ASN A 133 20.02 -2.22 5.26
CA ASN A 133 20.61 -2.60 3.96
C ASN A 133 21.07 -1.41 3.07
N GLY A 134 21.61 -0.35 3.69
CA GLY A 134 22.06 0.86 3.00
C GLY A 134 20.92 1.78 2.52
N PHE A 135 19.70 1.56 3.00
CA PHE A 135 18.52 2.38 2.76
C PHE A 135 18.06 3.03 4.07
N THR A 136 17.53 4.24 3.97
CA THR A 136 16.89 4.95 5.09
C THR A 136 15.64 5.67 4.61
N CYS A 137 14.62 5.74 5.46
CA CYS A 137 13.38 6.42 5.18
C CYS A 137 12.79 7.02 6.45
N SER A 138 12.34 8.26 6.35
CA SER A 138 11.63 9.00 7.38
C SER A 138 10.29 9.46 6.82
N VAL A 139 9.24 9.18 7.57
CA VAL A 139 7.85 9.40 7.19
C VAL A 139 7.18 10.21 8.28
N ARG A 140 6.84 11.46 7.97
CA ARG A 140 6.27 12.41 8.92
C ARG A 140 4.82 12.72 8.58
N LYS A 141 3.95 12.68 9.57
CA LYS A 141 2.55 13.14 9.45
C LYS A 141 2.54 14.66 9.31
N ILE A 142 1.85 15.15 8.29
CA ILE A 142 1.63 16.58 8.09
C ILE A 142 0.37 16.97 8.86
N THR A 143 0.56 17.55 10.06
CA THR A 143 -0.49 18.27 10.76
C THR A 143 -0.64 19.65 10.13
N ASN A 144 -1.69 19.86 9.35
CA ASN A 144 -2.11 21.21 9.00
C ASN A 144 -2.60 21.87 10.30
N LYS A 145 -1.85 22.85 10.80
CA LYS A 145 -2.34 23.79 11.81
C LYS A 145 -3.30 24.79 11.18
#